data_AF-A0A397XL77-F1
#
_entry.id   AF-A0A397XL77-F1
#
_cell.length_a   1.000
_cell.length_b   1.000
_cell.length_c   1.000
_cell.angle_alpha   90.00
_cell.angle_beta   90.00
_cell.angle_gamma   90.00
#
_symmetry.space_group_name_H-M   'P 1'
#
loop_
_entity.id
_entity.type
_entity.pdbx_description
1 polymer ?
#
loop_
_entity_poly.entity_id
_entity_poly.type
_entity_poly.pdbx_seq_one_letter_code
_entity_poly.pdbx_strand_id
1 'polypeptide(L)'
;MFELIPPHEDIGKLLKRCAALEDLVITRTRDDNKRPNDDKEIHGFWINAPALETLNINDTVSNFLMLKFMPEVTKANIQVTCVQTEKFIGSLTSIQHLSLCSRSS
;
A
#
# COMPACT_ATOMS: atom_id res chain seq x y z
N MET A 1 5.80 -15.41 17.87
CA MET A 1 4.40 -15.13 17.52
C MET A 1 4.23 -13.63 17.62
N PHE A 2 4.23 -12.91 16.49
CA PHE A 2 4.03 -11.45 16.49
C PHE A 2 2.70 -11.16 15.80
N GLU A 3 1.68 -10.97 16.62
CA GLU A 3 0.43 -10.31 16.23
C GLU A 3 0.63 -8.81 16.45
N LEU A 4 0.66 -8.02 15.38
CA LEU A 4 0.45 -6.57 15.47
C LEU A 4 -0.97 -6.28 14.96
N ILE A 5 -1.82 -5.93 15.93
CA ILE A 5 -3.22 -5.49 15.82
C ILE A 5 -3.27 -4.11 15.08
N PRO A 6 -4.34 -3.79 14.34
CA PRO A 6 -4.27 -3.17 13.01
C PRO A 6 -4.32 -1.64 13.06
N PRO A 7 -3.76 -0.93 12.05
CA PRO A 7 -4.14 0.46 11.83
C PRO A 7 -5.62 0.51 11.44
N HIS A 8 -6.32 1.52 11.94
CA HIS A 8 -7.74 1.83 11.71
C HIS A 8 -8.29 1.35 10.35
N GLU A 9 -9.50 0.77 10.38
CA GLU A 9 -10.34 0.39 9.22
C GLU A 9 -10.16 1.29 7.97
N ASP A 10 -10.22 0.82 6.70
CA ASP A 10 -10.95 -0.35 6.20
C ASP A 10 -10.54 -0.78 4.76
N ILE A 11 -9.43 -0.34 4.15
CA ILE A 11 -9.14 -0.81 2.76
C ILE A 11 -8.91 -2.33 2.73
N GLY A 12 -8.04 -2.87 3.58
CA GLY A 12 -7.80 -4.33 3.60
C GLY A 12 -9.03 -5.19 3.92
N LYS A 13 -10.01 -4.63 4.64
CA LYS A 13 -11.28 -5.28 4.97
C LYS A 13 -12.33 -5.10 3.84
N LEU A 14 -12.37 -3.95 3.17
CA LEU A 14 -13.15 -3.73 1.95
C LEU A 14 -12.68 -4.65 0.81
N LEU A 15 -11.37 -4.77 0.61
CA LEU A 15 -10.78 -5.66 -0.40
C LEU A 15 -11.13 -7.13 -0.14
N LYS A 16 -11.20 -7.56 1.13
CA LYS A 16 -11.65 -8.92 1.48
C LYS A 16 -13.08 -9.23 1.05
N ARG A 17 -13.93 -8.21 0.89
CA ARG A 17 -15.35 -8.40 0.50
C ARG A 17 -15.55 -8.37 -1.01
N CYS A 18 -14.51 -8.04 -1.78
CA CYS A 18 -14.56 -7.95 -3.24
C CYS A 18 -13.62 -8.97 -3.87
N ALA A 19 -14.10 -10.20 -4.08
CA ALA A 19 -13.29 -11.28 -4.66
C ALA A 19 -13.02 -11.11 -6.17
N ALA A 20 -13.79 -10.26 -6.85
CA ALA A 20 -13.65 -9.96 -8.28
C ALA A 20 -12.79 -8.71 -8.55
N LEU A 21 -12.09 -8.20 -7.52
CA LEU A 21 -11.29 -7.01 -7.69
C LEU A 21 -9.96 -7.33 -8.39
N GLU A 22 -9.86 -6.89 -9.64
CA GLU A 22 -8.67 -7.09 -10.50
C GLU A 22 -7.77 -5.85 -10.53
N ASP A 23 -8.33 -4.65 -10.33
CA ASP A 23 -7.60 -3.37 -10.35
C ASP A 23 -7.86 -2.57 -9.06
N LEU A 24 -6.78 -2.04 -8.47
CA LEU A 24 -6.82 -1.22 -7.27
C LEU A 24 -5.98 0.04 -7.43
N VAL A 25 -6.62 1.20 -7.29
CA VAL A 25 -5.97 2.51 -7.26
C VAL A 25 -6.10 3.13 -5.87
N ILE A 26 -4.98 3.50 -5.28
CA ILE A 26 -4.89 4.24 -4.03
C ILE A 26 -4.21 5.58 -4.29
N THR A 27 -4.87 6.68 -3.94
CA THR A 27 -4.31 8.03 -4.06
C THR A 27 -4.48 8.78 -2.75
N ARG A 28 -3.36 9.20 -2.15
CA ARG A 28 -3.32 10.00 -0.94
C ARG A 28 -2.24 11.07 -1.09
N THR A 29 -2.64 12.33 -1.04
CA THR A 29 -1.73 13.48 -1.11
C THR A 29 -2.01 14.40 0.06
N ARG A 30 -1.00 15.17 0.50
CA ARG A 30 -1.23 16.19 1.53
C ARG A 30 -2.11 17.28 0.92
N ASP A 31 -3.26 17.55 1.53
CA ASP A 31 -3.92 18.84 1.35
C ASP A 31 -3.06 19.89 2.06
N ASP A 32 -2.66 20.95 1.36
CA ASP A 32 -1.76 22.01 1.86
C ASP A 32 -2.26 22.72 3.14
N ASN A 33 -3.51 22.45 3.57
CA ASN A 33 -4.17 23.10 4.71
C ASN A 33 -4.19 22.29 6.02
N LYS A 34 -3.74 21.03 6.05
CA LYS A 34 -3.73 20.24 7.29
C LYS A 34 -2.34 20.26 7.92
N ARG A 35 -2.19 21.04 9.00
CA ARG A 35 -0.99 20.99 9.85
C ARG A 35 -0.72 19.55 10.27
N PRO A 36 0.54 19.08 10.28
CA PRO A 36 0.86 17.75 10.78
C PRO A 36 0.48 17.70 12.25
N ASN A 37 -0.67 17.10 12.55
CA ASN A 37 -0.96 16.69 13.91
C ASN A 37 -0.10 15.46 14.17
N ASP A 38 0.90 15.66 15.03
CA ASP A 38 1.74 14.67 15.69
C ASP A 38 2.37 13.58 14.81
N ASP A 39 3.69 13.64 14.69
CA ASP A 39 4.61 12.66 14.08
C ASP A 39 4.57 11.25 14.74
N LYS A 40 3.54 10.98 15.55
CA LYS A 40 3.38 9.79 16.39
C LYS A 40 2.28 8.84 15.90
N GLU A 41 1.37 9.26 15.01
CA GLU A 41 0.37 8.35 14.46
C GLU A 41 0.93 7.52 13.29
N ILE A 42 0.85 6.19 13.40
CA ILE A 42 1.14 5.27 12.29
C ILE A 42 -0.04 5.34 11.32
N HIS A 43 0.21 5.81 10.10
CA HIS A 43 -0.80 5.95 9.06
C HIS A 43 -0.29 5.36 7.74
N GLY A 44 -1.05 4.41 7.19
CA GLY A 44 -0.62 3.64 6.04
C GLY A 44 -1.62 2.58 5.63
N PHE A 45 -1.18 1.69 4.73
CA PHE A 45 -2.04 0.66 4.16
C PHE A 45 -1.53 -0.74 4.45
N TRP A 46 -2.47 -1.62 4.81
CA TRP A 46 -2.29 -3.06 4.77
C TRP A 46 -3.16 -3.63 3.66
N ILE A 47 -2.54 -4.13 2.59
CA ILE A 47 -3.26 -4.61 1.41
C ILE A 47 -3.14 -6.13 1.33
N ASN A 48 -4.28 -6.81 1.17
CA ASN A 48 -4.37 -8.25 0.99
C ASN A 48 -5.49 -8.58 -0.01
N ALA A 49 -5.10 -8.65 -1.28
CA ALA A 49 -5.99 -8.92 -2.40
C ALA A 49 -5.27 -9.92 -3.32
N PRO A 50 -5.36 -11.24 -3.03
CA PRO A 50 -4.57 -12.23 -3.74
C PRO A 50 -4.96 -12.38 -5.21
N ALA A 51 -6.20 -12.03 -5.58
CA ALA A 51 -6.72 -12.06 -6.95
C ALA A 51 -6.47 -10.76 -7.73
N LEU A 52 -5.79 -9.77 -7.13
CA LEU A 52 -5.54 -8.49 -7.77
C LEU A 52 -4.49 -8.67 -8.87
N GLU A 53 -4.76 -8.13 -10.06
CA GLU A 53 -3.84 -8.19 -11.20
C GLU A 53 -3.03 -6.90 -11.34
N THR A 54 -3.66 -5.75 -11.07
CA THR A 54 -3.07 -4.42 -11.21
C THR A 54 -3.16 -3.60 -9.92
N LEU A 55 -2.02 -3.04 -9.50
CA LEU A 55 -1.89 -2.21 -8.30
C LEU A 55 -1.28 -0.85 -8.62
N ASN A 56 -1.99 0.24 -8.32
CA ASN A 56 -1.48 1.60 -8.49
C ASN A 56 -1.58 2.38 -7.16
N ILE A 57 -0.44 2.82 -6.63
CA ILE A 57 -0.36 3.56 -5.37
C ILE A 57 0.37 4.87 -5.63
N ASN A 58 -0.29 5.98 -5.30
CA ASN A 58 0.32 7.30 -5.20
C ASN A 58 0.04 7.85 -3.79
N ASP A 59 0.99 7.69 -2.88
CA ASP A 59 0.84 8.08 -1.48
C ASP A 59 2.06 8.82 -0.95
N THR A 60 1.93 10.14 -0.85
CA THR A 60 3.00 11.04 -0.38
C THR A 60 2.85 11.41 1.10
N VAL A 61 1.92 10.75 1.81
CA VAL A 61 1.56 11.11 3.18
C VAL A 61 1.91 9.99 4.14
N SER A 62 1.56 8.75 3.80
CA SER A 62 1.72 7.62 4.72
C SER A 62 3.17 7.31 5.04
N ASN A 63 3.42 6.96 6.29
CA ASN A 63 4.73 6.52 6.76
C ASN A 63 4.94 5.01 6.60
N PHE A 64 3.93 4.27 6.14
CA PHE A 64 3.98 2.81 6.02
C PHE A 64 3.12 2.23 4.87
N LEU A 65 3.63 1.16 4.24
CA LEU A 65 2.92 0.33 3.27
C LEU A 65 3.30 -1.15 3.48
N MET A 66 2.31 -2.02 3.69
CA MET A 66 2.48 -3.47 3.70
C MET A 66 1.61 -4.14 2.65
N LEU A 67 2.24 -4.96 1.83
CA LEU A 67 1.58 -5.90 0.96
C LEU A 67 1.68 -7.29 1.59
N LYS A 68 0.58 -8.05 1.59
CA LYS A 68 0.62 -9.50 1.80
C LYS A 68 0.88 -10.20 0.47
N PHE A 69 1.12 -11.51 0.52
CA PHE A 69 1.28 -12.37 -0.65
C PHE A 69 0.18 -12.12 -1.69
N MET A 70 0.59 -11.61 -2.85
CA MET A 70 -0.26 -11.19 -3.97
C MET A 70 0.26 -11.85 -5.23
N PRO A 71 -0.08 -13.13 -5.44
CA PRO A 71 0.49 -13.92 -6.53
C PRO A 71 -0.01 -13.49 -7.90
N GLU A 72 -1.16 -12.82 -8.02
CA GLU A 72 -1.71 -12.49 -9.33
C GLU A 72 -1.30 -11.10 -9.84
N VAL A 73 -0.60 -10.28 -9.02
CA VAL A 73 -0.22 -8.92 -9.43
C VAL A 73 0.87 -8.98 -10.48
N THR A 74 0.52 -8.65 -11.72
CA THR A 74 1.45 -8.61 -12.87
C THR A 74 1.92 -7.20 -13.18
N LYS A 75 1.15 -6.18 -12.79
CA LYS A 75 1.49 -4.76 -13.00
C LYS A 75 1.34 -3.95 -11.71
N ALA A 76 2.40 -3.21 -11.37
CA ALA A 76 2.38 -2.31 -10.24
C ALA A 76 3.06 -0.97 -10.53
N ASN A 77 2.43 0.12 -10.11
CA ASN A 77 3.03 1.45 -10.04
C ASN A 77 2.94 1.93 -8.59
N ILE A 78 4.09 2.12 -7.93
CA ILE A 78 4.15 2.46 -6.50
C ILE A 78 5.00 3.71 -6.34
N GLN A 79 4.34 4.81 -6.02
CA GLN A 79 4.94 6.09 -5.66
C GLN A 79 4.65 6.38 -4.19
N VAL A 80 5.68 6.29 -3.33
CA VAL A 80 5.54 6.42 -1.88
C VAL A 80 6.67 7.21 -1.22
N THR A 81 6.38 7.83 -0.07
CA THR A 81 7.37 8.46 0.84
C THR A 81 7.82 7.54 1.99
N CYS A 82 7.61 6.22 1.88
CA CYS A 82 7.85 5.27 2.97
C CYS A 82 9.33 4.81 3.07
N VAL A 83 9.78 4.57 4.31
CA VAL A 83 11.15 4.14 4.66
C VAL A 83 11.39 2.62 4.50
N GLN A 84 10.35 1.81 4.26
CA GLN A 84 10.42 0.32 4.31
C GLN A 84 10.16 -0.37 2.96
N THR A 85 10.62 0.22 1.86
CA THR A 85 10.33 -0.23 0.48
C THR A 85 10.73 -1.69 0.20
N GLU A 86 11.77 -2.20 0.85
CA GLU A 86 12.27 -3.56 0.63
C GLU A 86 11.28 -4.67 1.00
N LYS A 87 10.36 -4.40 1.94
CA LYS A 87 9.49 -5.45 2.50
C LYS A 87 8.30 -5.81 1.61
N PHE A 88 7.84 -4.89 0.77
CA PHE A 88 6.64 -5.14 -0.03
C PHE A 88 6.92 -5.79 -1.38
N ILE A 89 8.11 -5.58 -1.97
CA ILE A 89 8.46 -6.17 -3.28
C ILE A 89 8.43 -7.70 -3.21
N GLY A 90 8.89 -8.29 -2.10
CA GLY A 90 8.86 -9.75 -1.90
C GLY A 90 7.45 -10.36 -1.87
N SER A 91 6.40 -9.54 -1.77
CA SER A 91 5.01 -10.01 -1.81
C SER A 91 4.43 -10.10 -3.23
N LEU A 92 5.07 -9.46 -4.21
CA LEU A 92 4.65 -9.38 -5.61
C LEU A 92 5.37 -10.44 -6.44
N THR A 93 5.03 -11.71 -6.25
CA THR A 93 5.82 -12.83 -6.80
C THR A 93 5.70 -13.02 -8.30
N SER A 94 4.64 -12.51 -8.93
CA SER A 94 4.38 -12.65 -10.38
C SER A 94 4.52 -11.33 -11.14
N ILE A 95 5.16 -10.33 -10.53
CA ILE A 95 5.30 -9.00 -11.10
C ILE A 95 6.08 -9.05 -12.42
N GLN A 96 5.49 -8.51 -13.49
CA GLN A 96 6.12 -8.40 -14.81
C GLN A 96 6.47 -6.95 -15.14
N HIS A 97 5.61 -6.02 -14.70
CA HIS A 97 5.77 -4.59 -14.94
C HIS A 97 5.75 -3.83 -13.61
N LEU A 98 6.91 -3.34 -13.18
CA LEU A 98 7.07 -2.62 -11.92
C LEU A 98 7.62 -1.21 -12.17
N SER A 99 6.89 -0.20 -11.70
CA SER A 99 7.39 1.18 -11.58
C SER A 99 7.46 1.57 -10.11
N LEU A 100 8.62 2.06 -9.67
CA LEU A 100 8.88 2.48 -8.30
C LEU A 100 9.40 3.91 -8.29
N CYS A 101 8.81 4.73 -7.42
CA CYS A 101 9.32 6.05 -7.11
C CYS A 101 9.29 6.23 -5.59
N SER A 102 10.47 6.36 -4.98
CA SER A 102 10.60 6.82 -3.61
C SER A 102 11.00 8.28 -3.62
N ARG A 103 10.35 9.09 -2.78
CA ARG A 103 10.86 10.42 -2.47
C ARG A 103 11.85 10.28 -1.32
N SER A 104 13.13 10.47 -1.61
CA SER A 104 14.15 10.70 -0.58
C SER A 104 13.80 11.98 0.17
N SER A 105 13.74 11.90 1.50
CA SER A 105 13.64 13.08 2.36
C SER A 105 14.94 13.86 2.36
#